data_AF-A0A2T5J4N8-F1
#
_entry.id   AF-A0A2T5J4N8-F1
#
_cell.length_a   1.000
_cell.length_b   1.000
_cell.length_c   1.000
_cell.angle_alpha   90.00
_cell.angle_beta   90.00
_cell.angle_gamma   90.00
#
_symmetry.space_group_name_H-M   'P 1'
#
loop_
_entity.id
_entity.type
_entity.pdbx_description
1 polymer ?
#
loop_
_entity_poly.entity_id
_entity_poly.type
_entity_poly.pdbx_seq_one_letter_code
_entity_poly.pdbx_strand_id
1 'polypeptide(L)'
;MVTILNYEKCQGTDGEFFLLQLQGEIEVVLSKATGMPYVTARKCKIPSTFDEAICKTLIGKEMPGAIVKAKVEEPYEYTIPQTKEKVILDYRYVYSPKEVNNSIEETVFEG
;
A
#
# COMPACT_ATOMS: atom_id res chain seq x y z
N MET A 1 6.30 -5.30 -9.96
CA MET A 1 7.25 -5.67 -8.87
C MET A 1 7.01 -4.77 -7.68
N VAL A 2 7.36 -5.23 -6.47
CA VAL A 2 7.30 -4.43 -5.24
C VAL A 2 8.66 -4.37 -4.56
N THR A 3 9.00 -3.23 -3.97
CA THR A 3 10.26 -3.03 -3.25
C THR A 3 10.00 -2.89 -1.77
N ILE A 4 10.82 -3.55 -0.95
CA ILE A 4 10.76 -3.39 0.51
C ILE A 4 11.50 -2.10 0.86
N LEU A 5 10.76 -1.09 1.34
CA LEU A 5 11.36 0.20 1.70
C LEU A 5 11.86 0.24 3.13
N ASN A 6 11.10 -0.37 4.05
CA ASN A 6 11.37 -0.27 5.48
C ASN A 6 10.61 -1.37 6.23
N TYR A 7 10.79 -1.44 7.55
CA TYR A 7 9.99 -2.27 8.44
C TYR A 7 9.57 -1.48 9.69
N GLU A 8 8.53 -1.95 10.37
CA GLU A 8 8.00 -1.38 11.60
C GLU A 8 7.79 -2.50 12.63
N LYS A 9 8.21 -2.29 13.86
CA LYS A 9 7.97 -3.24 14.96
C LYS A 9 6.56 -3.00 15.52
N CYS A 10 5.74 -4.04 15.55
CA CYS A 10 4.41 -4.03 16.16
C CYS A 10 4.33 -5.03 17.32
N GLN A 11 3.57 -4.66 18.35
CA GLN A 11 3.16 -5.57 19.42
C GLN A 11 1.74 -6.03 19.15
N GLY A 12 1.59 -7.32 18.88
CA GLY A 12 0.31 -7.99 18.79
C GLY A 12 -0.10 -8.62 20.12
N THR A 13 -1.29 -9.20 20.12
CA THR A 13 -1.81 -9.99 21.25
C THR A 13 -1.01 -11.26 21.51
N ASP A 14 -0.40 -11.84 20.47
CA ASP A 14 0.36 -13.11 20.55
C ASP A 14 1.88 -12.91 20.70
N GLY A 15 2.36 -11.68 20.55
CA GLY A 15 3.78 -11.36 20.63
C GLY A 15 4.21 -10.20 19.72
N GLU A 16 5.51 -9.98 19.66
CA GLU A 16 6.11 -8.97 18.79
C GLU A 16 6.24 -9.50 17.36
N PHE A 17 5.80 -8.72 16.38
CA PHE A 17 5.95 -9.05 14.96
C PHE A 17 6.40 -7.81 14.17
N PHE A 18 6.93 -8.02 12.97
CA PHE A 18 7.41 -6.94 12.12
C PHE A 18 6.48 -6.75 10.92
N LEU A 19 6.17 -5.49 10.61
CA LEU A 19 5.44 -5.09 9.41
C LEU A 19 6.44 -4.59 8.37
N LEU A 20 6.51 -5.26 7.22
CA LEU A 20 7.31 -4.79 6.08
C LEU A 20 6.52 -3.74 5.28
N GLN A 21 7.15 -2.59 5.05
CA GLN A 21 6.63 -1.54 4.20
C GLN A 21 7.04 -1.81 2.76
N LEU A 22 6.05 -2.10 1.92
CA LEU A 22 6.23 -2.34 0.50
C LEU A 22 5.85 -1.10 -0.30
N GLN A 23 6.59 -0.85 -1.36
CA GLN A 23 6.27 0.14 -2.39
C GLN A 23 6.09 -0.56 -3.73
N GLY A 24 5.02 -0.23 -4.43
CA GLY A 24 4.76 -0.70 -5.78
C GLY A 24 5.44 0.19 -6.81
N GLU A 25 4.91 0.15 -8.02
CA GLU A 25 5.36 0.99 -9.11
C GLU A 25 5.09 2.48 -8.84
N ILE A 26 5.91 3.32 -9.47
CA ILE A 26 5.75 4.77 -9.44
C ILE A 26 4.63 5.19 -10.40
N GLU A 27 3.80 6.13 -9.97
CA GLU A 27 2.71 6.72 -10.73
C GLU A 27 2.91 8.24 -10.76
N VAL A 28 2.73 8.85 -11.93
CA VAL A 28 2.76 10.31 -12.07
C VAL A 28 1.34 10.84 -11.89
N VAL A 29 1.17 11.73 -10.94
CA VAL A 29 -0.12 12.35 -10.61
C VAL A 29 -0.01 13.87 -10.69
N LEU A 30 -1.07 14.53 -11.11
CA LEU A 30 -1.10 16.00 -11.18
C LEU A 30 -1.58 16.57 -9.84
N SER A 31 -0.81 17.52 -9.30
CA SER A 31 -1.21 18.27 -8.10
C SER A 31 -2.47 19.07 -8.40
N LYS A 32 -3.54 18.81 -7.64
CA LYS A 32 -4.78 19.60 -7.74
C LYS A 32 -4.58 21.07 -7.34
N ALA A 33 -3.56 21.35 -6.52
CA ALA A 33 -3.29 22.71 -6.02
C ALA A 33 -2.47 23.55 -7.00
N THR A 34 -1.50 22.95 -7.70
CA THR A 34 -0.52 23.69 -8.53
C THR A 34 -0.57 23.31 -10.01
N GLY A 35 -1.30 22.27 -10.39
CA GLY A 35 -1.32 21.74 -11.76
C GLY A 35 -0.01 21.05 -12.19
N MET A 36 0.98 20.92 -11.30
CA MET A 36 2.27 20.34 -11.61
C MET A 36 2.27 18.81 -11.41
N PRO A 37 2.92 18.04 -12.29
CA PRO A 37 3.09 16.61 -12.08
C PRO A 37 4.02 16.33 -10.91
N TYR A 38 3.66 15.37 -10.07
CA TYR A 38 4.52 14.81 -9.03
C TYR A 38 4.48 13.29 -9.08
N VAL A 39 5.60 12.68 -8.71
CA VAL A 39 5.74 11.22 -8.68
C VAL A 39 5.29 10.73 -7.31
N THR A 40 4.38 9.76 -7.31
CA THR A 40 3.95 9.03 -6.12
C THR A 40 4.13 7.54 -6.35
N ALA A 41 3.99 6.74 -5.31
CA ALA A 41 3.97 5.29 -5.44
C ALA A 41 3.00 4.71 -4.42
N ARG A 42 2.30 3.63 -4.79
CA ARG A 42 1.42 2.91 -3.86
C ARG A 42 2.27 2.25 -2.80
N LYS A 43 1.78 2.27 -1.56
CA LYS A 43 2.46 1.66 -0.41
C LYS A 43 1.48 0.80 0.38
N CYS A 44 1.95 -0.33 0.87
CA CYS A 44 1.20 -1.17 1.79
C CYS A 44 2.12 -1.75 2.86
N LYS A 45 1.53 -2.23 3.96
CA LYS A 45 2.24 -2.91 5.03
C LYS A 45 1.78 -4.37 5.07
N ILE A 46 2.72 -5.30 5.14
CA ILE A 46 2.42 -6.74 5.33
C ILE A 46 3.11 -7.26 6.60
N PRO A 47 2.45 -8.12 7.38
CA PRO A 47 3.10 -8.78 8.50
C PRO A 47 4.16 -9.77 8.01
N SER A 48 5.21 -9.89 8.80
CA SER A 48 6.31 -10.78 8.57
C SER A 48 6.60 -11.57 9.85
N THR A 49 6.97 -12.83 9.65
CA THR A 49 7.44 -13.73 10.70
C THR A 49 8.96 -13.65 10.91
N PHE A 50 9.64 -12.71 10.25
CA PHE A 50 11.09 -12.56 10.33
C PHE A 50 11.52 -11.72 11.54
N ASP A 51 12.71 -12.03 12.06
CA ASP A 51 13.38 -11.21 13.06
C ASP A 51 13.88 -9.88 12.46
N GLU A 52 14.19 -8.93 13.34
CA GLU A 52 14.67 -7.60 12.97
C GLU A 52 15.91 -7.65 12.05
N ALA A 53 16.84 -8.57 12.33
CA ALA A 53 18.06 -8.73 11.56
C ALA A 53 17.76 -9.11 10.10
N ILE A 54 16.83 -10.04 9.88
CA ILE A 54 16.41 -10.45 8.55
C ILE A 54 15.67 -9.29 7.88
N CYS A 55 14.75 -8.63 8.57
CA CYS A 55 14.03 -7.46 8.04
C CYS A 55 14.97 -6.39 7.50
N LYS A 56 16.07 -6.09 8.21
CA LYS A 56 17.12 -5.14 7.74
C LYS A 56 17.76 -5.59 6.42
N THR A 57 18.06 -6.88 6.27
CA THR A 57 18.65 -7.41 5.02
C THR A 57 17.68 -7.42 3.83
N LEU A 58 16.38 -7.32 4.10
CA LEU A 58 15.34 -7.29 3.07
C LEU A 58 15.10 -5.88 2.54
N ILE A 59 15.47 -4.83 3.27
CA ILE A 59 15.33 -3.44 2.79
C ILE A 59 16.11 -3.27 1.48
N GLY A 60 15.44 -2.71 0.47
CA GLY A 60 15.99 -2.52 -0.87
C GLY A 60 15.84 -3.73 -1.79
N LYS A 61 15.38 -4.88 -1.29
CA LYS A 61 15.08 -6.03 -2.16
C LYS A 61 13.74 -5.86 -2.86
N GLU A 62 13.69 -6.40 -4.06
CA GLU A 62 12.50 -6.45 -4.90
C GLU A 62 11.87 -7.84 -4.81
N MET A 63 10.53 -7.86 -4.86
CA MET A 63 9.73 -9.07 -4.83
C MET A 63 8.78 -9.08 -6.03
N PRO A 64 8.51 -10.24 -6.64
CA PRO A 64 7.47 -10.37 -7.65
C PRO A 64 6.11 -10.06 -7.02
N GLY A 65 5.21 -9.45 -7.80
CA GLY A 65 3.88 -9.04 -7.33
C GLY A 65 3.58 -7.55 -7.57
N ALA A 66 2.40 -7.14 -7.11
CA ALA A 66 1.87 -5.80 -7.31
C ALA A 66 1.06 -5.32 -6.09
N ILE A 67 0.96 -4.00 -5.90
CA ILE A 67 0.07 -3.41 -4.89
C ILE A 67 -1.24 -3.04 -5.57
N VAL A 68 -2.32 -3.71 -5.16
CA VAL A 68 -3.64 -3.56 -5.74
C VAL A 68 -4.60 -2.88 -4.78
N LYS A 69 -5.58 -2.19 -5.35
CA LYS A 69 -6.68 -1.60 -4.62
C LYS A 69 -7.74 -2.69 -4.40
N ALA A 70 -7.79 -3.26 -3.20
CA ALA A 70 -8.82 -4.23 -2.84
C ALA A 70 -10.00 -3.50 -2.20
N LYS A 71 -11.22 -3.84 -2.64
CA LYS A 71 -12.45 -3.40 -2.00
C LYS A 71 -12.56 -4.06 -0.63
N VAL A 72 -12.88 -3.29 0.40
CA VAL A 72 -13.16 -3.79 1.74
C VAL A 72 -14.66 -3.89 1.90
N GLU A 73 -15.14 -4.98 2.48
CA GLU A 73 -16.57 -5.21 2.71
C GLU A 73 -17.16 -4.17 3.68
N GLU A 74 -16.35 -3.74 4.66
CA GLU A 74 -16.72 -2.74 5.65
C GLU A 74 -15.91 -1.45 5.41
N PRO A 75 -16.55 -0.38 4.89
CA PRO A 75 -15.89 0.90 4.69
C PRO A 75 -15.42 1.49 6.02
N TYR A 76 -14.20 2.00 6.05
CA TYR A 76 -13.60 2.57 7.26
C TYR A 76 -13.36 4.07 7.10
N GLU A 77 -13.52 4.82 8.19
CA GLU A 77 -13.18 6.23 8.22
C GLU A 77 -11.66 6.38 8.28
N TYR A 78 -11.08 6.99 7.25
CA TYR A 78 -9.68 7.34 7.17
C TYR A 78 -9.52 8.85 7.24
N THR A 79 -8.73 9.34 8.20
CA THR A 79 -8.39 10.75 8.27
C THR A 79 -7.17 11.01 7.39
N ILE A 80 -7.33 11.83 6.34
CA ILE A 80 -6.22 12.22 5.47
C ILE A 80 -5.27 13.10 6.28
N PRO A 81 -4.01 12.69 6.52
CA PRO A 81 -3.11 13.42 7.42
C PRO A 81 -2.75 14.83 6.92
N GLN A 82 -2.83 15.07 5.61
CA GLN A 82 -2.53 16.37 5.01
C GLN A 82 -3.66 17.39 5.18
N THR A 83 -4.92 16.96 5.06
CA THR A 83 -6.08 17.88 5.10
C THR A 83 -6.89 17.78 6.39
N LYS A 84 -6.63 16.77 7.23
CA LYS A 84 -7.44 16.39 8.40
C LYS A 84 -8.91 16.07 8.06
N GLU A 85 -9.22 15.84 6.80
CA GLU A 85 -10.55 15.43 6.37
C GLU A 85 -10.75 13.94 6.64
N LYS A 86 -11.90 13.61 7.22
CA LYS A 86 -12.36 12.24 7.40
C LYS A 86 -13.04 11.80 6.11
N VAL A 87 -12.45 10.82 5.42
CA VAL A 87 -13.03 10.20 4.23
C VAL A 87 -13.39 8.75 4.55
N ILE A 88 -14.53 8.30 4.05
CA ILE A 88 -14.91 6.90 4.13
C ILE A 88 -14.23 6.19 2.96
N LEU A 89 -13.38 5.21 3.26
CA LEU A 89 -12.69 4.39 2.28
C LEU A 89 -13.33 3.00 2.24
N ASP A 90 -13.94 2.66 1.11
CA ASP A 90 -14.39 1.31 0.77
C ASP A 90 -13.25 0.44 0.18
N TYR A 91 -12.01 0.94 0.21
CA TYR A 91 -10.87 0.26 -0.37
C TYR A 91 -9.61 0.33 0.49
N ARG A 92 -8.71 -0.62 0.27
CA ARG A 92 -7.39 -0.69 0.89
C ARG A 92 -6.34 -1.16 -0.11
N TYR A 93 -5.14 -0.61 -0.01
CA TYR A 93 -3.99 -1.11 -0.77
C TYR A 93 -3.44 -2.37 -0.11
N VAL A 94 -3.43 -3.47 -0.86
CA VAL A 94 -2.94 -4.77 -0.41
C VAL A 94 -1.92 -5.31 -1.41
N TYR A 95 -1.00 -6.11 -0.89
CA TYR A 95 -0.05 -6.82 -1.72
C TYR A 95 -0.73 -8.03 -2.39
N SER A 96 -0.57 -8.14 -3.71
CA SER A 96 -0.98 -9.29 -4.50
C SER A 96 0.26 -10.01 -5.03
N PRO A 97 0.43 -11.32 -4.74
CA PRO A 97 1.52 -12.12 -5.30
C PRO A 97 1.32 -12.41 -6.80
N LYS A 98 0.10 -12.27 -7.33
CA LYS A 98 -0.15 -12.25 -8.77
C LYS A 98 0.24 -10.87 -9.31
N GLU A 99 1.05 -10.84 -10.37
CA GLU A 99 1.18 -9.65 -11.22
C GLU A 99 -0.20 -9.33 -11.77
N VAL A 100 -0.86 -8.36 -11.13
CA VAL A 100 -2.10 -7.81 -11.66
C VAL A 100 -1.68 -6.88 -12.78
N ASN A 101 -1.72 -7.41 -14.00
CA ASN A 101 -1.75 -6.59 -15.20
C ASN A 101 -2.93 -5.65 -15.03
N ASN A 102 -2.64 -4.40 -14.68
CA ASN A 102 -3.61 -3.37 -14.39
C ASN A 102 -4.22 -2.90 -15.73
N SER A 103 -4.92 -3.81 -16.41
CA SER A 103 -5.80 -3.48 -17.52
C SER A 103 -7.03 -2.84 -16.89
N ILE A 104 -7.09 -1.52 -16.95
CA ILE A 104 -8.30 -0.70 -17.16
C ILE A 104 -9.62 -1.49 -17.27
N GLU A 105 -10.17 -1.94 -16.15
CA GLU A 105 -11.54 -2.45 -16.00
C GLU A 105 -11.96 -2.05 -14.56
N GLU A 106 -13.05 -1.34 -14.28
CA GLU A 106 -14.23 -1.03 -15.07
C GLU A 106 -14.93 0.19 -14.44
N THR A 107 -15.27 1.18 -15.26
CA THR A 107 -16.26 2.21 -14.92
C THR A 107 -17.59 1.70 -15.44
N VAL A 108 -18.41 1.03 -14.63
CA VAL A 108 -19.84 0.88 -14.93
C VAL A 108 -20.64 0.96 -13.63
N PHE A 109 -21.31 2.10 -13.46
CA PHE A 109 -22.52 2.20 -12.66
C PHE A 109 -23.62 1.48 -13.45
N GLU A 110 -24.13 0.38 -12.93
CA GLU A 110 -25.43 -0.22 -13.28
C GLU A 110 -26.21 -0.27 -11.96
N GLY A 111 -27.46 0.16 -11.83
CA GLY A 111 -28.49 0.67 -12.73
C GLY A 111 -29.74 0.79 -11.88
#